data_AF-A0A9W6PEJ2-F1
#
_entry.id   AF-A0A9W6PEJ2-F1
#
_cell.length_a   1.000
_cell.length_b   1.000
_cell.length_c   1.000
_cell.angle_alpha   90.00
_cell.angle_beta   90.00
_cell.angle_gamma   90.00
#
_symmetry.space_group_name_H-M   'P 1'
#
loop_
_entity.id
_entity.type
_entity.pdbx_description
1 polymer ?
#
loop_
_entity_poly.entity_id
_entity_poly.type
_entity_poly.pdbx_seq_one_letter_code
_entity_poly.pdbx_strand_id
1 'polypeptide(L)'
;MTITDPSARPSRVTTHTGARAVLHQPLLVPEPAADATDAPVGTLAWLRASVARFTGDARAHARRRARAEAELAGLDLRELRQAAAGSAVGADDRHTVVRLLAEALGLPDPGAVADAVVTVSAGYFGEEPAPSRAEAVDGAVASLLARTARTGQGDRAEGLEELEELEAAAQRIGLLVQACEATARLVEHARRAAPDGLPPGGADALLAEVLRQDPPVTALRRRALADVRVGGLDLRAGEVVLVDVTAAESDAPVGGVHDDPGPLAFGAGPHRCPGRAQAVALAAGLLERDDPAAQVTGAVARALDLAATWTAWDGRPLVVDGRVYTPHKAVRRIADHLVDHLAEWEARLVGREPQPDHWHASATTTPADLAPFTAEDLDEARSRLVRLGRIWADRLGAADDAQLDRSPGRGWSFRLLATHVAGSLDYYAGAVGRLGTATAPEGRG
;
A
#
# COMPACT_ATOMS: atom_id res chain seq x y z
N MET A 1 18.36 -18.43 41.13
CA MET A 1 18.98 -17.61 40.06
C MET A 1 19.59 -18.59 39.08
N THR A 2 18.76 -19.14 38.19
CA THR A 2 19.21 -20.11 37.19
C THR A 2 19.76 -19.30 36.04
N ILE A 3 21.08 -19.38 35.83
CA ILE A 3 21.76 -18.77 34.70
C ILE A 3 21.24 -19.49 33.45
N THR A 4 20.39 -18.82 32.68
CA THR A 4 19.92 -19.33 31.39
C THR A 4 21.13 -19.40 30.47
N ASP A 5 21.44 -20.60 29.98
CA ASP A 5 22.54 -20.83 29.03
C ASP A 5 22.24 -20.07 27.71
N PRO A 6 23.03 -19.05 27.35
CA PRO A 6 22.83 -18.27 26.13
C PRO A 6 23.07 -19.08 24.84
N SER A 7 23.55 -20.33 24.94
CA SER A 7 23.75 -21.25 23.82
C SER A 7 22.53 -22.13 23.50
N ALA A 8 21.51 -22.17 24.36
CA ALA A 8 20.32 -22.97 24.13
C ALA A 8 19.49 -22.37 22.98
N ARG A 9 19.31 -23.14 21.89
CA ARG A 9 18.46 -22.72 20.78
C ARG A 9 17.02 -22.52 21.28
N PRO A 10 16.35 -21.41 20.93
CA PRO A 10 14.97 -21.19 21.35
C PRO A 10 14.05 -22.28 20.81
N SER A 11 13.06 -22.66 21.62
CA SER A 11 12.00 -23.60 21.21
C SER A 11 11.34 -23.12 19.93
N ARG A 12 11.04 -24.03 19.00
CA ARG A 12 10.41 -23.72 17.71
C ARG A 12 9.06 -24.44 17.57
N VAL A 13 8.05 -23.71 17.12
CA VAL A 13 6.72 -24.23 16.80
C VAL A 13 6.48 -24.18 15.31
N THR A 14 6.14 -25.32 14.72
CA THR A 14 5.96 -25.49 13.28
C THR A 14 4.54 -25.90 12.88
N THR A 15 3.69 -26.31 13.83
CA THR A 15 2.29 -26.69 13.52
C THR A 15 1.40 -25.46 13.54
N HIS A 16 0.36 -25.46 12.69
CA HIS A 16 -0.59 -24.36 12.60
C HIS A 16 -1.26 -24.11 13.96
N THR A 17 -1.84 -25.15 14.55
CA THR A 17 -2.52 -25.07 15.85
C THR A 17 -1.60 -24.58 16.96
N GLY A 18 -0.35 -25.08 17.00
CA GLY A 18 0.63 -24.64 17.99
C GLY A 18 1.02 -23.16 17.81
N ALA A 19 1.24 -22.73 16.57
CA ALA A 19 1.55 -21.34 16.24
C ALA A 19 0.43 -20.41 16.70
N ARG A 20 -0.83 -20.76 16.42
CA ARG A 20 -1.99 -20.00 16.88
C ARG A 20 -2.08 -19.93 18.40
N ALA A 21 -1.87 -21.05 19.09
CA ALA A 21 -1.88 -21.07 20.56
C ALA A 21 -0.81 -20.14 21.15
N VAL A 22 0.42 -20.17 20.63
CA VAL A 22 1.50 -19.26 21.03
C VAL A 22 1.14 -17.79 20.78
N LEU A 23 0.59 -17.47 19.61
CA LEU A 23 0.29 -16.08 19.23
C LEU A 23 -0.92 -15.49 19.99
N HIS A 24 -1.84 -16.32 20.48
CA HIS A 24 -2.98 -15.87 21.30
C HIS A 24 -2.66 -15.74 22.78
N GLN A 25 -1.54 -16.31 23.25
CA GLN A 25 -1.16 -16.30 24.66
C GLN A 25 -0.71 -14.87 25.08
N PRO A 26 -1.43 -14.16 25.96
CA PRO A 26 -1.12 -12.76 26.28
C PRO A 26 0.22 -12.55 27.00
N LEU A 27 0.78 -13.58 27.64
CA LEU A 27 2.10 -13.53 28.28
C LEU A 27 3.28 -13.74 27.31
N LEU A 28 2.98 -14.09 26.06
CA LEU A 28 3.95 -14.27 24.98
C LEU A 28 3.88 -13.07 24.04
N VAL A 29 4.75 -12.10 24.29
CA VAL A 29 4.76 -10.81 23.59
C VAL A 29 5.91 -10.73 22.59
N PRO A 30 5.85 -9.88 21.55
CA PRO A 30 7.04 -9.51 20.80
C PRO A 30 8.14 -8.99 21.74
N GLU A 31 9.39 -9.14 21.33
CA GLU A 31 10.56 -8.69 22.09
C GLU A 31 10.37 -7.24 22.59
N PRO A 32 10.25 -6.98 23.89
CA PRO A 32 10.15 -5.62 24.40
C PRO A 32 11.44 -4.84 24.10
N ALA A 33 11.32 -3.53 23.93
CA ALA A 33 12.49 -2.67 23.84
C ALA A 33 13.28 -2.76 25.16
N ALA A 34 14.61 -2.59 25.07
CA ALA A 34 15.41 -2.37 26.27
C ALA A 34 14.86 -1.16 27.04
N ASP A 35 15.08 -1.13 28.36
CA ASP A 35 14.61 -0.03 29.19
C ASP A 35 15.27 1.28 28.71
N ALA A 36 14.47 2.09 28.03
CA ALA A 36 14.91 3.32 27.35
C ALA A 36 14.19 4.54 27.94
N THR A 37 13.93 4.49 29.24
CA THR A 37 13.23 5.52 30.02
C THR A 37 13.86 6.92 29.82
N ASP A 38 15.15 6.98 29.48
CA ASP A 38 15.90 8.22 29.24
C ASP A 38 16.35 8.42 27.76
N ALA A 39 15.81 7.65 26.80
CA ALA A 39 16.20 7.81 25.40
C ALA A 39 15.78 9.18 24.84
N PRO A 40 16.69 9.94 24.20
CA PRO A 40 16.35 11.26 23.66
C PRO A 40 15.24 11.17 22.62
N VAL A 41 14.24 12.06 22.74
CA VAL A 41 13.12 12.15 21.79
C VAL A 41 13.65 12.36 20.37
N GLY A 42 13.07 11.65 19.41
CA GLY A 42 13.52 11.70 18.01
C GLY A 42 14.66 10.75 17.67
N THR A 43 15.09 9.87 18.59
CA THR A 43 16.05 8.79 18.30
C THR A 43 15.36 7.45 18.02
N LEU A 44 16.07 6.49 17.42
CA LEU A 44 15.59 5.12 17.22
C LEU A 44 15.25 4.43 18.55
N ALA A 45 16.05 4.65 19.58
CA ALA A 45 15.81 4.12 20.92
C ALA A 45 14.49 4.64 21.50
N TRP A 46 14.25 5.95 21.40
CA TRP A 46 12.98 6.56 21.80
C TRP A 46 11.80 6.00 20.99
N LEU A 47 11.94 5.90 19.67
CA LEU A 47 10.89 5.38 18.80
C LEU A 47 10.50 3.95 19.20
N ARG A 48 11.50 3.08 19.42
CA ARG A 48 11.27 1.69 19.86
C ARG A 48 10.55 1.63 21.19
N ALA A 49 10.93 2.44 22.17
CA ALA A 49 10.25 2.50 23.47
C ALA A 49 8.83 3.06 23.41
N SER A 50 8.52 3.85 22.38
CA SER A 50 7.25 4.57 22.24
C SER A 50 6.20 3.85 21.40
N VAL A 51 6.57 2.93 20.51
CA VAL A 51 5.61 2.19 19.68
C VAL A 51 4.92 1.04 20.42
N ALA A 52 3.71 0.67 19.97
CA ALA A 52 2.96 -0.44 20.55
C ALA A 52 3.71 -1.78 20.46
N ARG A 53 4.50 -2.01 19.41
CA ARG A 53 5.11 -3.32 19.12
C ARG A 53 6.07 -3.80 20.21
N PHE A 54 6.84 -2.90 20.81
CA PHE A 54 7.98 -3.24 21.67
C PHE A 54 7.68 -2.97 23.15
N THR A 55 6.42 -3.02 23.57
CA THR A 55 6.06 -2.93 25.00
C THR A 55 5.57 -4.28 25.52
N GLY A 56 6.06 -4.66 26.71
CA GLY A 56 5.55 -5.80 27.47
C GLY A 56 4.35 -5.42 28.38
N ASP A 57 4.04 -4.13 28.51
CA ASP A 57 2.89 -3.70 29.32
C ASP A 57 1.60 -3.78 28.50
N ALA A 58 0.67 -4.63 28.94
CA ALA A 58 -0.56 -4.89 28.20
C ALA A 58 -1.46 -3.64 28.05
N ARG A 59 -1.47 -2.74 29.05
CA ARG A 59 -2.28 -1.51 29.01
C ARG A 59 -1.70 -0.50 28.03
N ALA A 60 -0.38 -0.28 28.07
CA ALA A 60 0.33 0.56 27.13
C ALA A 60 0.22 0.03 25.71
N HIS A 61 0.36 -1.28 25.51
CA HIS A 61 0.15 -1.93 24.21
C HIS A 61 -1.25 -1.65 23.68
N ALA A 62 -2.30 -1.92 24.47
CA ALA A 62 -3.69 -1.70 24.05
C ALA A 62 -3.95 -0.24 23.67
N ARG A 63 -3.51 0.72 24.49
CA ARG A 63 -3.66 2.15 24.23
C ARG A 63 -2.94 2.60 22.95
N ARG A 64 -1.66 2.25 22.80
CA ARG A 64 -0.84 2.61 21.62
C ARG A 64 -1.37 1.96 20.35
N ARG A 65 -1.77 0.69 20.44
CA ARG A 65 -2.39 -0.04 19.33
C ARG A 65 -3.70 0.64 18.87
N ALA A 66 -4.57 1.02 19.79
CA ALA A 66 -5.82 1.68 19.46
C ALA A 66 -5.59 2.99 18.66
N ARG A 67 -4.54 3.75 18.98
CA ARG A 67 -4.16 4.92 18.18
C ARG A 67 -3.72 4.56 16.76
N ALA A 68 -2.89 3.53 16.62
CA ALA A 68 -2.46 3.06 15.30
C ALA A 68 -3.66 2.54 14.46
N GLU A 69 -4.59 1.81 15.09
CA GLU A 69 -5.80 1.33 14.43
C GLU A 69 -6.74 2.48 14.03
N ALA A 70 -6.84 3.54 14.83
CA ALA A 70 -7.64 4.72 14.50
C ALA A 70 -7.10 5.46 13.25
N GLU A 71 -5.79 5.63 13.12
CA GLU A 71 -5.19 6.22 11.91
C GLU A 71 -5.48 5.36 10.67
N LEU A 72 -5.36 4.03 10.79
CA LEU A 72 -5.60 3.10 9.69
C LEU A 72 -7.09 3.00 9.28
N ALA A 73 -8.01 3.16 10.24
CA ALA A 73 -9.45 3.10 9.99
C ALA A 73 -9.96 4.26 9.12
N GLY A 74 -9.23 5.38 9.08
CA GLY A 74 -9.54 6.52 8.21
C GLY A 74 -9.10 6.34 6.76
N LEU A 75 -8.35 5.29 6.43
CA LEU A 75 -7.81 5.08 5.09
C LEU A 75 -8.78 4.28 4.21
N ASP A 76 -9.06 4.79 3.01
CA ASP A 76 -9.81 4.04 2.00
C ASP A 76 -8.88 3.02 1.28
N LEU A 77 -9.19 1.74 1.47
CA LEU A 77 -8.42 0.64 0.88
C LEU A 77 -8.49 0.61 -0.67
N ARG A 78 -9.62 1.04 -1.24
CA ARG A 78 -9.78 1.13 -2.70
C ARG A 78 -8.87 2.21 -3.25
N GLU A 79 -8.85 3.38 -2.62
CA GLU A 79 -7.98 4.49 -3.03
C GLU A 79 -6.50 4.12 -2.90
N LEU A 80 -6.10 3.45 -1.81
CA LEU A 80 -4.74 2.95 -1.64
C LEU A 80 -4.32 1.97 -2.75
N ARG A 81 -5.17 0.98 -3.07
CA ARG A 81 -4.92 0.02 -4.16
C ARG A 81 -4.81 0.73 -5.51
N GLN A 82 -5.73 1.66 -5.79
CA GLN A 82 -5.73 2.44 -7.04
C GLN A 82 -4.49 3.31 -7.19
N ALA A 83 -4.05 3.97 -6.12
CA ALA A 83 -2.85 4.79 -6.11
C ALA A 83 -1.59 3.95 -6.30
N ALA A 84 -1.54 2.74 -5.74
CA ALA A 84 -0.47 1.78 -5.99
C ALA A 84 -0.45 1.30 -7.46
N ALA A 85 -1.61 0.95 -8.02
CA ALA A 85 -1.75 0.54 -9.42
C ALA A 85 -1.41 1.65 -10.43
N GLY A 86 -1.62 2.91 -10.06
CA GLY A 86 -1.26 4.08 -10.87
C GLY A 86 0.16 4.60 -10.64
N SER A 87 0.95 3.96 -9.77
CA SER A 87 2.31 4.43 -9.46
C SER A 87 3.31 4.10 -10.59
N ALA A 88 4.46 4.77 -10.60
CA ALA A 88 5.48 4.55 -11.62
C ALA A 88 6.03 3.12 -11.59
N VAL A 89 6.10 2.48 -12.76
CA VAL A 89 6.70 1.16 -12.95
C VAL A 89 8.21 1.24 -12.70
N GLY A 90 8.78 0.24 -12.03
CA GLY A 90 10.22 0.13 -11.77
C GLY A 90 10.77 0.99 -10.64
N ALA A 91 9.91 1.74 -9.93
CA ALA A 91 10.30 2.42 -8.69
C ALA A 91 10.58 1.42 -7.56
N ASP A 92 11.37 1.82 -6.56
CA ASP A 92 11.55 1.02 -5.33
C ASP A 92 10.19 0.89 -4.61
N ASP A 93 9.70 -0.33 -4.48
CA ASP A 93 8.40 -0.61 -3.86
C ASP A 93 8.38 -0.22 -2.38
N ARG A 94 9.52 -0.26 -1.68
CA ARG A 94 9.62 0.20 -0.29
C ARG A 94 9.29 1.69 -0.18
N HIS A 95 9.94 2.48 -1.02
CA HIS A 95 9.69 3.91 -1.10
C HIS A 95 8.24 4.18 -1.55
N THR A 96 7.75 3.46 -2.56
CA THR A 96 6.39 3.63 -3.09
C THR A 96 5.31 3.36 -2.05
N VAL A 97 5.42 2.24 -1.32
CA VAL A 97 4.50 1.88 -0.22
C VAL A 97 4.45 2.96 0.83
N VAL A 98 5.61 3.44 1.29
CA VAL A 98 5.65 4.44 2.36
C VAL A 98 5.12 5.79 1.89
N ARG A 99 5.49 6.22 0.69
CA ARG A 99 5.02 7.48 0.11
C ARG A 99 3.49 7.50 0.00
N LEU A 100 2.89 6.41 -0.49
CA LEU A 100 1.43 6.30 -0.63
C LEU A 100 0.71 6.28 0.72
N LEU A 101 1.25 5.58 1.72
CA LEU A 101 0.70 5.61 3.07
C LEU A 101 0.83 7.00 3.71
N ALA A 102 1.96 7.68 3.52
CA ALA A 102 2.17 9.03 4.04
C ALA A 102 1.19 10.03 3.41
N GLU A 103 0.97 9.94 2.09
CA GLU A 103 -0.01 10.72 1.36
C GLU A 103 -1.44 10.47 1.88
N ALA A 104 -1.83 9.20 2.03
CA ALA A 104 -3.15 8.83 2.54
C ALA A 104 -3.38 9.25 4.01
N LEU A 105 -2.32 9.31 4.82
CA LEU A 105 -2.34 9.82 6.20
C LEU A 105 -2.33 11.36 6.27
N GLY A 106 -2.26 12.06 5.13
CA GLY A 106 -2.22 13.52 5.05
C GLY A 106 -0.91 14.12 5.54
N LEU A 107 0.21 13.39 5.44
CA LEU A 107 1.52 13.87 5.90
C LEU A 107 2.16 14.83 4.88
N PRO A 108 2.85 15.89 5.34
CA PRO A 108 3.58 16.78 4.46
C PRO A 108 4.79 16.07 3.85
N ASP A 109 5.09 16.41 2.60
CA ASP A 109 6.23 15.88 1.83
C ASP A 109 6.36 14.34 1.91
N PRO A 110 5.40 13.58 1.32
CA PRO A 110 5.40 12.12 1.37
C PRO A 110 6.67 11.47 0.81
N GLY A 111 7.38 12.14 -0.11
CA GLY A 111 8.65 11.67 -0.66
C GLY A 111 9.75 11.67 0.41
N ALA A 112 9.97 12.81 1.08
CA ALA A 112 10.96 12.86 2.15
C ALA A 112 10.61 11.96 3.35
N VAL A 113 9.32 11.76 3.63
CA VAL A 113 8.87 10.76 4.61
C VAL A 113 9.32 9.35 4.20
N ALA A 114 9.14 8.98 2.93
CA ALA A 114 9.56 7.68 2.42
C ALA A 114 11.08 7.47 2.51
N ASP A 115 11.88 8.45 2.10
CA ASP A 115 13.34 8.40 2.20
C ASP A 115 13.82 8.19 3.64
N ALA A 116 13.26 8.94 4.59
CA ALA A 116 13.60 8.81 6.00
C ALA A 116 13.18 7.44 6.56
N VAL A 117 12.01 6.93 6.20
CA VAL A 117 11.56 5.58 6.64
C VAL A 117 12.45 4.48 6.07
N VAL A 118 12.88 4.55 4.81
CA VAL A 118 13.84 3.59 4.23
C VAL A 118 15.16 3.61 4.99
N THR A 119 15.60 4.78 5.47
CA THR A 119 16.79 4.88 6.33
C THR A 119 16.56 4.22 7.71
N VAL A 120 15.41 4.49 8.35
CA VAL A 120 15.07 3.95 9.67
C VAL A 120 14.85 2.43 9.64
N SER A 121 14.26 1.90 8.57
CA SER A 121 13.88 0.48 8.47
C SER A 121 15.09 -0.46 8.60
N ALA A 122 16.26 -0.04 8.11
CA ALA A 122 17.51 -0.81 8.19
C ALA A 122 17.95 -1.11 9.64
N GLY A 123 17.59 -0.24 10.59
CA GLY A 123 17.91 -0.38 12.01
C GLY A 123 16.73 -0.85 12.87
N TYR A 124 15.50 -0.91 12.34
CA TYR A 124 14.30 -0.98 13.20
C TYR A 124 14.12 -2.32 13.94
N PHE A 125 14.36 -3.47 13.29
CA PHE A 125 14.06 -4.81 13.83
C PHE A 125 15.26 -5.62 14.37
N GLY A 126 16.42 -5.00 14.60
CA GLY A 126 17.65 -5.73 14.96
C GLY A 126 18.51 -5.09 16.05
N GLU A 127 19.74 -5.57 16.13
CA GLU A 127 20.79 -5.02 17.01
C GLU A 127 21.08 -3.55 16.71
N GLU A 128 21.77 -2.88 17.62
CA GLU A 128 22.14 -1.48 17.42
C GLU A 128 22.96 -1.31 16.14
N PRO A 129 22.62 -0.34 15.29
CA PRO A 129 23.39 -0.06 14.10
C PRO A 129 24.81 0.39 14.49
N ALA A 130 25.78 0.12 13.61
CA ALA A 130 27.13 0.67 13.78
C ALA A 130 27.08 2.20 13.99
N PRO A 131 28.00 2.80 14.78
CA PRO A 131 27.90 4.20 15.17
C PRO A 131 27.70 5.20 14.02
N SER A 132 28.36 4.97 12.88
CA SER A 132 28.22 5.81 11.68
C SER A 132 26.84 5.75 11.02
N ARG A 133 26.08 4.67 11.23
CA ARG A 133 24.69 4.54 10.78
C ARG A 133 23.70 5.00 11.85
N ALA A 134 24.05 4.90 13.13
CA ALA A 134 23.18 5.31 14.23
C ALA A 134 22.80 6.79 14.12
N GLU A 135 23.78 7.67 13.87
CA GLU A 135 23.54 9.12 13.72
C GLU A 135 22.59 9.43 12.54
N ALA A 136 22.78 8.78 11.39
CA ALA A 136 21.91 8.97 10.24
C ALA A 136 20.48 8.47 10.50
N VAL A 137 20.33 7.35 11.22
CA VAL A 137 19.03 6.80 11.60
C VAL A 137 18.32 7.72 12.60
N ASP A 138 19.02 8.22 13.62
CA ASP A 138 18.46 9.16 14.59
C ASP A 138 18.05 10.47 13.90
N GLY A 139 18.88 10.99 13.00
CA GLY A 139 18.52 12.14 12.16
C GLY A 139 17.25 11.90 11.33
N ALA A 140 17.10 10.69 10.77
CA ALA A 140 15.89 10.30 10.04
C ALA A 140 14.66 10.18 10.95
N VAL A 141 14.78 9.65 12.17
CA VAL A 141 13.67 9.60 13.14
C VAL A 141 13.25 11.01 13.56
N ALA A 142 14.20 11.91 13.84
CA ALA A 142 13.91 13.31 14.17
C ALA A 142 13.19 14.02 13.00
N SER A 143 13.64 13.78 11.77
CA SER A 143 13.02 14.27 10.54
C SER A 143 11.57 13.78 10.37
N LEU A 144 11.31 12.50 10.68
CA LEU A 144 9.96 11.92 10.66
C LEU A 144 9.07 12.49 11.76
N LEU A 145 9.60 12.68 12.97
CA LEU A 145 8.86 13.26 14.08
C LEU A 145 8.34 14.65 13.72
N ALA A 146 9.19 15.50 13.13
CA ALA A 146 8.82 16.84 12.69
C ALA A 146 7.70 16.86 11.62
N ARG A 147 7.56 15.79 10.83
CA ARG A 147 6.55 15.67 9.77
C ARG A 147 5.28 14.93 10.19
N THR A 148 5.34 14.16 11.28
CA THR A 148 4.23 13.30 11.73
C THR A 148 3.51 13.87 12.96
N ALA A 149 4.15 14.76 13.69
CA ALA A 149 3.52 15.52 14.76
C ALA A 149 2.52 16.53 14.17
N ARG A 150 1.27 16.43 14.60
CA ARG A 150 0.18 17.35 14.24
C ARG A 150 0.04 18.42 15.32
N THR A 151 1.10 19.16 15.60
CA THR A 151 1.02 20.31 16.52
C THR A 151 0.23 21.45 15.85
N GLY A 152 -0.90 21.84 16.44
CA GLY A 152 -1.68 22.98 15.95
C GLY A 152 -0.87 24.28 15.96
N GLN A 153 -1.14 25.19 15.01
CA GLN A 153 -0.53 26.53 14.93
C GLN A 153 -1.11 27.52 15.96
N GLY A 154 -1.68 27.07 17.08
CA GLY A 154 -2.29 27.92 18.11
C GLY A 154 -2.00 27.36 19.49
N ASP A 155 -1.48 28.23 20.38
CA ASP A 155 -0.92 28.02 21.72
C ASP A 155 -0.10 26.73 21.91
N ARG A 156 1.13 26.88 22.42
CA ARG A 156 2.04 25.75 22.66
C ARG A 156 1.31 24.74 23.55
N ALA A 157 1.09 23.52 23.05
CA ALA A 157 0.62 22.42 23.87
C ALA A 157 1.60 22.24 25.05
N GLU A 158 1.14 22.43 26.28
CA GLU A 158 1.99 22.33 27.48
C GLU A 158 1.73 20.99 28.19
N GLY A 159 2.80 20.22 28.42
CA GLY A 159 2.76 19.05 29.30
C GLY A 159 2.12 17.79 28.68
N LEU A 160 0.92 17.42 29.13
CA LEU A 160 0.30 16.12 28.81
C LEU A 160 -0.07 15.98 27.33
N GLU A 161 -0.54 17.07 26.70
CA GLU A 161 -0.92 17.07 25.29
C GLU A 161 0.28 16.86 24.36
N GLU A 162 1.44 17.42 24.73
CA GLU A 162 2.70 17.21 24.01
C GLU A 162 3.13 15.74 24.08
N LEU A 163 3.04 15.11 25.26
CA LEU A 163 3.37 13.69 25.43
C LEU A 163 2.42 12.78 24.64
N GLU A 164 1.13 13.11 24.59
CA GLU A 164 0.15 12.36 23.81
C GLU A 164 0.40 12.48 22.30
N GLU A 165 0.75 13.67 21.81
CA GLU A 165 1.08 13.86 20.39
C GLU A 165 2.41 13.19 20.03
N LEU A 166 3.42 13.20 20.90
CA LEU A 166 4.65 12.43 20.70
C LEU A 166 4.36 10.93 20.60
N GLU A 167 3.48 10.39 21.45
CA GLU A 167 3.07 8.98 21.38
C GLU A 167 2.28 8.68 20.11
N ALA A 168 1.42 9.60 19.65
CA ALA A 168 0.67 9.49 18.40
C ALA A 168 1.59 9.53 17.17
N ALA A 169 2.53 10.47 17.12
CA ALA A 169 3.55 10.57 16.08
C ALA A 169 4.40 9.30 16.03
N ALA A 170 4.84 8.77 17.18
CA ALA A 170 5.55 7.50 17.24
C ALA A 170 4.73 6.34 16.63
N GLN A 171 3.41 6.29 16.84
CA GLN A 171 2.57 5.26 16.20
C GLN A 171 2.51 5.43 14.68
N ARG A 172 2.36 6.66 14.17
CA ARG A 172 2.37 6.94 12.71
C ARG A 172 3.70 6.52 12.08
N ILE A 173 4.81 6.90 12.69
CA ILE A 173 6.16 6.48 12.26
C ILE A 173 6.26 4.94 12.28
N GLY A 174 5.80 4.32 13.37
CA GLY A 174 5.79 2.87 13.52
C GLY A 174 4.96 2.15 12.47
N LEU A 175 3.83 2.71 12.02
CA LEU A 175 3.03 2.17 10.92
C LEU A 175 3.81 2.18 9.60
N LEU A 176 4.41 3.32 9.26
CA LEU A 176 5.16 3.49 8.01
C LEU A 176 6.39 2.56 7.95
N VAL A 177 7.17 2.51 9.03
CA VAL A 177 8.38 1.66 9.10
C VAL A 177 8.03 0.18 9.01
N GLN A 178 6.96 -0.25 9.69
CA GLN A 178 6.54 -1.66 9.66
C GLN A 178 5.92 -2.07 8.32
N ALA A 179 5.32 -1.15 7.57
CA ALA A 179 4.79 -1.42 6.24
C ALA A 179 5.87 -1.53 5.16
N CYS A 180 6.96 -0.77 5.30
CA CYS A 180 8.04 -0.58 4.32
C CYS A 180 8.58 -1.90 3.72
N GLU A 181 9.36 -2.65 4.50
CA GLU A 181 10.04 -3.86 4.01
C GLU A 181 9.06 -5.03 3.82
N ALA A 182 8.11 -5.20 4.75
CA ALA A 182 7.20 -6.34 4.75
C ALA A 182 6.28 -6.36 3.52
N THR A 183 5.76 -5.19 3.10
CA THR A 183 4.88 -5.10 1.93
C THR A 183 5.68 -5.23 0.64
N ALA A 184 6.86 -4.60 0.54
CA ALA A 184 7.72 -4.74 -0.63
C ALA A 184 8.15 -6.19 -0.86
N ARG A 185 8.50 -6.92 0.21
CA ARG A 185 8.83 -8.34 0.13
C ARG A 185 7.63 -9.21 -0.26
N LEU A 186 6.41 -8.87 0.18
CA LEU A 186 5.21 -9.57 -0.26
C LEU A 186 5.03 -9.46 -1.78
N VAL A 187 5.23 -8.26 -2.33
CA VAL A 187 5.16 -8.02 -3.78
C VAL A 187 6.27 -8.77 -4.51
N GLU A 188 7.50 -8.74 -4.00
CA GLU A 188 8.62 -9.51 -4.57
C GLU A 188 8.32 -11.01 -4.64
N HIS A 189 7.79 -11.58 -3.55
CA HIS A 189 7.43 -12.99 -3.49
C HIS A 189 6.31 -13.33 -4.49
N ALA A 190 5.32 -12.46 -4.63
CA ALA A 190 4.24 -12.62 -5.59
C ALA A 190 4.72 -12.55 -7.04
N ARG A 191 5.60 -11.62 -7.40
CA ARG A 191 6.22 -11.57 -8.74
C ARG A 191 7.00 -12.84 -9.05
N ARG A 192 7.71 -13.39 -8.06
CA ARG A 192 8.45 -14.65 -8.22
C ARG A 192 7.53 -15.84 -8.46
N ALA A 193 6.37 -15.86 -7.81
CA ALA A 193 5.36 -16.91 -7.96
C ALA A 193 4.58 -16.81 -9.28
N ALA A 194 4.53 -15.62 -9.89
CA ALA A 194 3.78 -15.34 -11.10
C ALA A 194 4.62 -14.56 -12.14
N PRO A 195 5.70 -15.18 -12.68
CA PRO A 195 6.60 -14.51 -13.60
C PRO A 195 5.92 -14.10 -14.92
N ASP A 196 4.86 -14.82 -15.31
CA ASP A 196 4.10 -14.60 -16.56
C ASP A 196 2.89 -13.66 -16.36
N GLY A 197 2.82 -12.94 -15.24
CA GLY A 197 1.72 -12.03 -14.91
C GLY A 197 0.63 -12.63 -14.01
N LEU A 198 -0.44 -11.85 -13.78
CA LEU A 198 -1.46 -12.21 -12.79
C LEU A 198 -2.25 -13.48 -13.19
N PRO A 199 -2.52 -14.40 -12.24
CA PRO A 199 -3.30 -15.61 -12.52
C PRO A 199 -4.80 -15.29 -12.69
N PRO A 200 -5.60 -16.26 -13.17
CA PRO A 200 -7.05 -16.19 -13.05
C PRO A 200 -7.47 -15.91 -11.61
N GLY A 201 -8.31 -14.90 -11.38
CA GLY A 201 -8.65 -14.41 -10.04
C GLY A 201 -7.82 -13.21 -9.57
N GLY A 202 -6.80 -12.80 -10.33
CA GLY A 202 -6.07 -11.55 -10.16
C GLY A 202 -5.11 -11.53 -8.97
N ALA A 203 -4.71 -10.32 -8.58
CA ALA A 203 -3.72 -10.09 -7.53
C ALA A 203 -4.15 -10.66 -6.16
N ASP A 204 -5.44 -10.61 -5.82
CA ASP A 204 -5.93 -11.09 -4.53
C ASP A 204 -5.76 -12.62 -4.39
N ALA A 205 -6.05 -13.38 -5.46
CA ALA A 205 -5.85 -14.82 -5.49
C ALA A 205 -4.35 -15.17 -5.37
N LEU A 206 -3.50 -14.45 -6.09
CA LEU A 206 -2.04 -14.62 -6.02
C LEU A 206 -1.51 -14.33 -4.61
N LEU A 207 -1.91 -13.22 -4.00
CA LEU A 207 -1.45 -12.83 -2.66
C LEU A 207 -1.91 -13.82 -1.59
N ALA A 208 -3.14 -14.32 -1.68
CA ALA A 208 -3.64 -15.35 -0.77
C ALA A 208 -2.80 -16.63 -0.84
N GLU A 209 -2.41 -17.03 -2.05
CA GLU A 209 -1.55 -18.20 -2.26
C GLU A 209 -0.11 -17.98 -1.78
N VAL A 210 0.47 -16.82 -2.07
CA VAL A 210 1.83 -16.45 -1.64
C VAL A 210 1.93 -16.39 -0.12
N LEU A 211 0.94 -15.79 0.56
CA LEU A 211 0.92 -15.75 2.03
C LEU A 211 0.85 -17.14 2.66
N ARG A 212 0.35 -18.14 1.94
CA ARG A 212 0.26 -19.54 2.37
C ARG A 212 1.52 -20.34 2.04
N GLN A 213 2.14 -20.11 0.88
CA GLN A 213 3.26 -20.92 0.39
C GLN A 213 4.65 -20.31 0.65
N ASP A 214 4.77 -19.00 0.52
CA ASP A 214 6.03 -18.27 0.65
C ASP A 214 5.79 -16.91 1.35
N PRO A 215 5.36 -16.91 2.63
CA PRO A 215 5.07 -15.67 3.33
C PRO A 215 6.32 -14.80 3.50
N PRO A 216 6.22 -13.46 3.38
CA PRO A 216 7.37 -12.54 3.51
C PRO A 216 7.93 -12.51 4.94
N VAL A 217 7.11 -12.86 5.92
CA VAL A 217 7.51 -13.04 7.32
C VAL A 217 7.54 -14.53 7.61
N THR A 218 8.74 -15.11 7.62
CA THR A 218 8.94 -16.57 7.77
C THR A 218 9.01 -17.02 9.23
N ALA A 219 9.26 -16.11 10.17
CA ALA A 219 9.28 -16.42 11.59
C ALA A 219 8.81 -15.27 12.46
N LEU A 220 8.13 -15.60 13.57
CA LEU A 220 7.73 -14.65 14.61
C LEU A 220 8.37 -15.05 15.95
N ARG A 221 9.00 -14.09 16.62
CA ARG A 221 9.59 -14.28 17.96
C ARG A 221 8.61 -13.86 19.04
N ARG A 222 8.49 -14.64 20.12
CA ARG A 222 7.77 -14.27 21.34
C ARG A 222 8.61 -14.52 22.58
N ARG A 223 8.64 -13.54 23.48
CA ARG A 223 9.27 -13.64 24.80
C ARG A 223 8.21 -13.83 25.86
N ALA A 224 8.46 -14.76 26.78
CA ALA A 224 7.62 -14.99 27.95
C ALA A 224 7.85 -13.92 29.02
N LEU A 225 6.79 -13.23 29.43
CA LEU A 225 6.84 -12.25 30.53
C LEU A 225 6.81 -12.92 31.92
N ALA A 226 6.27 -14.14 31.98
CA ALA A 226 6.22 -14.98 33.17
C ALA A 226 6.29 -16.45 32.76
N ASP A 227 6.48 -17.35 33.72
CA ASP A 227 6.37 -18.79 33.48
C ASP A 227 5.00 -19.12 32.86
N VAL A 228 5.00 -19.77 31.70
CA VAL A 228 3.79 -20.00 30.91
C VAL A 228 3.82 -21.37 30.23
N ARG A 229 2.68 -22.07 30.31
CA ARG A 229 2.42 -23.30 29.56
C ARG A 229 1.49 -22.99 28.38
N VAL A 230 1.90 -23.37 27.17
CA VAL A 230 1.07 -23.20 25.97
C VAL A 230 1.24 -24.39 25.03
N GLY A 231 0.15 -25.10 24.73
CA GLY A 231 0.22 -26.38 24.04
C GLY A 231 1.13 -27.35 24.81
N GLY A 232 2.14 -27.89 24.12
CA GLY A 232 3.18 -28.75 24.72
C GLY A 232 4.43 -28.01 25.21
N LEU A 233 4.44 -26.68 25.22
CA LEU A 233 5.59 -25.88 25.65
C LEU A 233 5.44 -25.43 27.10
N ASP A 234 6.53 -25.59 27.86
CA ASP A 234 6.73 -25.00 29.19
C ASP A 234 7.86 -23.98 29.09
N LEU A 235 7.52 -22.69 29.11
CA LEU A 235 8.47 -21.58 28.98
C LEU A 235 8.63 -20.87 30.33
N ARG A 236 9.87 -20.58 30.71
CA ARG A 236 10.20 -19.73 31.86
C ARG A 236 10.14 -18.26 31.50
N ALA A 237 9.94 -17.42 32.51
CA ALA A 237 10.05 -15.97 32.34
C ALA A 237 11.37 -15.58 31.66
N GLY A 238 11.29 -14.76 30.62
CA GLY A 238 12.41 -14.35 29.78
C GLY A 238 12.78 -15.33 28.66
N GLU A 239 12.29 -16.57 28.65
CA GLU A 239 12.56 -17.47 27.54
C GLU A 239 11.85 -17.04 26.26
N VAL A 240 12.40 -17.48 25.13
CA VAL A 240 11.89 -17.15 23.81
C VAL A 240 11.46 -18.40 23.06
N VAL A 241 10.29 -18.28 22.42
CA VAL A 241 9.79 -19.23 21.43
C VAL A 241 9.76 -18.58 20.05
N LEU A 242 10.15 -19.35 19.03
CA LEU A 242 10.02 -18.99 17.63
C LEU A 242 8.82 -19.73 17.01
N VAL A 243 7.93 -18.99 16.36
CA VAL A 243 6.91 -19.53 15.49
C VAL A 243 7.49 -19.55 14.07
N ASP A 244 7.63 -20.74 13.49
CA ASP A 244 8.01 -20.93 12.10
C ASP A 244 6.76 -20.78 11.23
N VAL A 245 6.59 -19.59 10.65
CA VAL A 245 5.36 -19.21 9.94
C VAL A 245 5.22 -20.05 8.68
N THR A 246 6.30 -20.24 7.92
CA THR A 246 6.27 -21.01 6.67
C THR A 246 5.83 -22.45 6.92
N ALA A 247 6.39 -23.11 7.94
CA ALA A 247 5.98 -24.46 8.30
C ALA A 247 4.53 -24.51 8.81
N ALA A 248 4.12 -23.53 9.63
CA ALA A 248 2.78 -23.49 10.21
C ALA A 248 1.67 -23.17 9.19
N GLU A 249 1.96 -22.38 8.16
CA GLU A 249 1.02 -22.15 7.04
C GLU A 249 0.89 -23.37 6.15
N SER A 250 1.98 -24.11 5.94
CA SER A 250 1.96 -25.35 5.17
C SER A 250 1.18 -26.47 5.89
N ASP A 251 1.15 -26.45 7.23
CA ASP A 251 0.38 -27.37 8.09
C ASP A 251 -1.09 -26.97 8.25
N ALA A 252 -1.51 -25.81 7.73
CA ALA A 252 -2.86 -25.30 7.92
C ALA A 252 -3.93 -26.23 7.31
N PRO A 253 -5.02 -26.56 8.05
CA PRO A 253 -6.06 -27.43 7.54
C PRO A 253 -6.83 -26.77 6.39
N VAL A 254 -7.07 -27.52 5.31
CA VAL A 254 -7.87 -27.04 4.18
C VAL A 254 -9.33 -26.89 4.61
N GLY A 255 -9.88 -25.68 4.52
CA GLY A 255 -11.31 -25.42 4.76
C GLY A 255 -11.72 -25.30 6.24
N GLY A 256 -10.77 -25.13 7.17
CA GLY A 256 -11.09 -24.89 8.58
C GLY A 256 -11.69 -23.50 8.83
N VAL A 257 -12.77 -23.44 9.64
CA VAL A 257 -13.29 -22.17 10.17
C VAL A 257 -12.55 -21.84 11.46
N HIS A 258 -11.93 -20.67 11.50
CA HIS A 258 -11.24 -20.15 12.69
C HIS A 258 -11.80 -18.79 13.07
N ASP A 259 -11.84 -18.49 14.37
CA ASP A 259 -12.34 -17.20 14.89
C ASP A 259 -11.49 -15.99 14.42
N ASP A 260 -10.26 -16.23 13.95
CA ASP A 260 -9.35 -15.22 13.40
C ASP A 260 -8.69 -15.76 12.10
N PRO A 261 -9.37 -15.82 10.96
CA PRO A 261 -8.94 -16.63 9.80
C PRO A 261 -7.80 -15.98 8.96
N GLY A 262 -6.95 -15.15 9.55
CA GLY A 262 -5.86 -14.47 8.86
C GLY A 262 -4.57 -15.31 8.71
N PRO A 263 -3.77 -15.09 7.66
CA PRO A 263 -2.43 -15.65 7.55
C PRO A 263 -1.54 -15.21 8.72
N LEU A 264 -0.84 -16.17 9.31
CA LEU A 264 0.14 -16.04 10.39
C LEU A 264 1.32 -15.13 10.03
N ALA A 265 1.57 -14.86 8.75
CA ALA A 265 2.48 -13.80 8.32
C ALA A 265 2.10 -12.42 8.89
N PHE A 266 0.80 -12.21 9.16
CA PHE A 266 0.27 -11.03 9.85
C PHE A 266 0.08 -11.27 11.36
N GLY A 267 0.57 -12.37 11.92
CA GLY A 267 0.35 -12.75 13.31
C GLY A 267 -1.11 -13.13 13.61
N ALA A 268 -1.41 -13.32 14.90
CA ALA A 268 -2.75 -13.64 15.39
C ALA A 268 -2.93 -13.09 16.82
N GLY A 269 -4.18 -13.06 17.30
CA GLY A 269 -4.47 -12.69 18.70
C GLY A 269 -4.19 -11.21 19.03
N PRO A 270 -3.72 -10.90 20.26
CA PRO A 270 -3.50 -9.51 20.71
C PRO A 270 -2.52 -8.71 19.84
N HIS A 271 -1.52 -9.40 19.25
CA HIS A 271 -0.48 -8.79 18.43
C HIS A 271 -0.67 -9.04 16.92
N ARG A 272 -1.90 -9.36 16.48
CA ARG A 272 -2.22 -9.43 15.04
C ARG A 272 -1.92 -8.09 14.35
N CYS A 273 -1.42 -8.11 13.13
CA CYS A 273 -1.03 -6.91 12.39
C CYS A 273 -2.26 -6.03 12.16
N PRO A 274 -2.28 -4.77 12.66
CA PRO A 274 -3.39 -3.85 12.41
C PRO A 274 -3.44 -3.39 10.94
N GLY A 275 -2.29 -3.38 10.24
CA GLY A 275 -2.15 -2.91 8.86
C GLY A 275 -2.34 -3.98 7.77
N ARG A 276 -2.91 -5.16 8.09
CA ARG A 276 -3.05 -6.27 7.12
C ARG A 276 -3.79 -5.85 5.86
N ALA A 277 -4.93 -5.16 6.02
CA ALA A 277 -5.78 -4.79 4.89
C ALA A 277 -5.07 -3.79 3.95
N GLN A 278 -4.36 -2.83 4.52
CA GLN A 278 -3.57 -1.83 3.80
C GLN A 278 -2.40 -2.47 3.06
N ALA A 279 -1.66 -3.37 3.73
CA ALA A 279 -0.55 -4.09 3.10
C ALA A 279 -1.02 -4.93 1.90
N VAL A 280 -2.15 -5.65 2.02
CA VAL A 280 -2.71 -6.43 0.91
C VAL A 280 -3.22 -5.53 -0.21
N ALA A 281 -3.91 -4.43 0.11
CA ALA A 281 -4.39 -3.48 -0.90
C ALA A 281 -3.24 -2.83 -1.70
N LEU A 282 -2.18 -2.39 -1.01
CA LEU A 282 -0.99 -1.82 -1.63
C LEU A 282 -0.25 -2.87 -2.48
N ALA A 283 -0.05 -4.08 -1.94
CA ALA A 283 0.60 -5.15 -2.69
C ALA A 283 -0.19 -5.54 -3.94
N ALA A 284 -1.52 -5.61 -3.85
CA ALA A 284 -2.39 -5.92 -4.99
C ALA A 284 -2.26 -4.84 -6.07
N GLY A 285 -2.32 -3.57 -5.68
CA GLY A 285 -2.15 -2.46 -6.61
C GLY A 285 -0.77 -2.46 -7.28
N LEU A 286 0.30 -2.74 -6.54
CA LEU A 286 1.65 -2.83 -7.11
C LEU A 286 1.82 -4.01 -8.08
N LEU A 287 1.09 -5.11 -7.89
CA LEU A 287 1.08 -6.22 -8.86
C LEU A 287 0.26 -5.87 -10.11
N GLU A 288 -0.87 -5.18 -9.94
CA GLU A 288 -1.69 -4.66 -11.04
C GLU A 288 -0.94 -3.60 -11.86
N ARG A 289 -0.07 -2.81 -11.22
CA ARG A 289 0.84 -1.87 -11.89
C ARG A 289 1.74 -2.58 -12.90
N ASP A 290 2.15 -3.81 -12.62
CA ASP A 290 3.12 -4.52 -13.46
C ASP A 290 2.43 -5.32 -14.59
N ASP A 291 1.11 -5.50 -14.52
CA ASP A 291 0.29 -6.21 -15.51
C ASP A 291 -0.34 -5.26 -16.56
N PRO A 292 0.01 -5.35 -17.85
CA PRO A 292 -0.48 -4.42 -18.87
C PRO A 292 -2.01 -4.36 -19.00
N ALA A 293 -2.68 -5.50 -18.87
CA ALA A 293 -4.14 -5.57 -18.95
C ALA A 293 -4.81 -4.87 -17.75
N ALA A 294 -4.29 -5.12 -16.55
CA ALA A 294 -4.71 -4.46 -15.32
C ALA A 294 -4.39 -2.95 -15.34
N GLN A 295 -3.29 -2.51 -15.96
CA GLN A 295 -3.00 -1.08 -16.13
C GLN A 295 -4.13 -0.38 -16.88
N VAL A 296 -4.55 -0.89 -18.05
CA VAL A 296 -5.58 -0.25 -18.88
C VAL A 296 -6.95 -0.32 -18.23
N THR A 297 -7.35 -1.50 -17.74
CA THR A 297 -8.65 -1.68 -17.08
C THR A 297 -8.73 -0.92 -15.75
N GLY A 298 -7.64 -0.86 -15.00
CA GLY A 298 -7.51 -0.06 -13.79
C GLY A 298 -7.61 1.45 -14.06
N ALA A 299 -6.95 1.96 -15.11
CA ALA A 299 -7.07 3.36 -15.51
C ALA A 299 -8.51 3.73 -15.93
N VAL A 300 -9.21 2.82 -16.65
CA VAL A 300 -10.64 2.99 -16.95
C VAL A 300 -11.48 3.05 -15.67
N ALA A 301 -11.23 2.13 -14.72
CA ALA A 301 -11.97 2.12 -13.46
C ALA A 301 -11.73 3.40 -12.64
N ARG A 302 -10.48 3.86 -12.52
CA ARG A 302 -10.13 5.13 -11.85
C ARG A 302 -10.79 6.33 -12.52
N ALA A 303 -10.77 6.39 -13.85
CA ALA A 303 -11.42 7.47 -14.59
C ALA A 303 -12.94 7.50 -14.35
N LEU A 304 -13.60 6.33 -14.31
CA LEU A 304 -15.03 6.22 -14.03
C LEU A 304 -15.38 6.55 -12.58
N ASP A 305 -14.47 6.31 -11.63
CA ASP A 305 -14.64 6.71 -10.23
C ASP A 305 -14.58 8.23 -10.08
N LEU A 306 -13.67 8.91 -10.77
CA LEU A 306 -13.67 10.37 -10.86
C LEU A 306 -14.93 10.87 -11.56
N ALA A 307 -15.30 10.26 -12.69
CA ALA A 307 -16.49 10.62 -13.46
C ALA A 307 -17.79 10.50 -12.66
N ALA A 308 -17.86 9.57 -11.71
CA ALA A 308 -19.00 9.45 -10.81
C ALA A 308 -19.27 10.73 -10.00
N THR A 309 -18.25 11.56 -9.79
CA THR A 309 -18.38 12.84 -9.08
C THR A 309 -18.73 14.01 -10.00
N TRP A 310 -18.56 13.84 -11.33
CA TRP A 310 -18.72 14.93 -12.29
C TRP A 310 -20.16 15.32 -12.55
N THR A 311 -21.13 14.53 -12.07
CA THR A 311 -22.55 14.91 -12.09
C THR A 311 -22.85 16.16 -11.24
N ALA A 312 -21.90 16.56 -10.38
CA ALA A 312 -21.95 17.78 -9.58
C ALA A 312 -21.21 18.97 -10.24
N TRP A 313 -20.77 18.84 -11.49
CA TRP A 313 -20.03 19.91 -12.18
C TRP A 313 -20.89 21.17 -12.36
N ASP A 314 -20.32 22.34 -12.05
CA ASP A 314 -21.00 23.64 -12.05
C ASP A 314 -21.03 24.31 -13.44
N GLY A 315 -20.55 23.61 -14.47
CA GLY A 315 -20.44 24.10 -15.84
C GLY A 315 -19.22 24.97 -16.11
N ARG A 316 -18.33 25.20 -15.14
CA ARG A 316 -17.09 25.97 -15.35
C ARG A 316 -15.96 25.09 -15.87
N PRO A 317 -15.41 25.36 -17.07
CA PRO A 317 -14.29 24.58 -17.58
C PRO A 317 -13.03 24.75 -16.73
N LEU A 318 -12.23 23.70 -16.65
CA LEU A 318 -10.95 23.69 -15.94
C LEU A 318 -9.81 23.95 -16.94
N VAL A 319 -8.73 24.61 -16.51
CA VAL A 319 -7.55 24.84 -17.34
C VAL A 319 -6.36 24.11 -16.73
N VAL A 320 -5.81 23.15 -17.47
CA VAL A 320 -4.67 22.33 -17.07
C VAL A 320 -3.70 22.28 -18.25
N ASP A 321 -2.42 22.59 -18.01
CA ASP A 321 -1.36 22.65 -19.03
C ASP A 321 -1.72 23.48 -20.27
N GLY A 322 -2.41 24.61 -20.06
CA GLY A 322 -2.84 25.49 -21.14
C GLY A 322 -3.98 24.92 -22.00
N ARG A 323 -4.63 23.83 -21.57
CA ARG A 323 -5.78 23.21 -22.24
C ARG A 323 -7.03 23.31 -21.38
N VAL A 324 -8.17 23.47 -22.05
CA VAL A 324 -9.48 23.52 -21.40
C VAL A 324 -10.03 22.11 -21.26
N TYR A 325 -10.52 21.73 -20.09
CA TYR A 325 -11.15 20.45 -19.78
C TYR A 325 -12.54 20.63 -19.20
N THR A 326 -13.40 19.67 -19.54
CA THR A 326 -14.76 19.49 -19.02
C THR A 326 -14.98 17.99 -18.82
N PRO A 327 -15.98 17.57 -18.02
CA PRO A 327 -16.33 16.16 -17.88
C PRO A 327 -16.52 15.44 -19.23
N HIS A 328 -17.31 16.02 -20.12
CA HIS A 328 -17.55 15.44 -21.46
C HIS A 328 -16.29 15.34 -22.30
N LYS A 329 -15.45 16.38 -22.30
CA LYS A 329 -14.17 16.34 -23.01
C LYS A 329 -13.26 15.24 -22.45
N ALA A 330 -13.20 15.08 -21.13
CA ALA A 330 -12.38 14.04 -20.50
C ALA A 330 -12.86 12.64 -20.91
N VAL A 331 -14.17 12.35 -20.82
CA VAL A 331 -14.74 11.05 -21.27
C VAL A 331 -14.45 10.81 -22.75
N ARG A 332 -14.65 11.82 -23.61
CA ARG A 332 -14.36 11.74 -25.04
C ARG A 332 -12.88 11.43 -25.29
N ARG A 333 -11.96 12.17 -24.66
CA ARG A 333 -10.50 11.97 -24.83
C ARG A 333 -10.04 10.60 -24.35
N ILE A 334 -10.63 10.07 -23.30
CA ILE A 334 -10.38 8.71 -22.83
C ILE A 334 -10.84 7.68 -23.87
N ALA A 335 -12.05 7.82 -24.40
CA ALA A 335 -12.57 6.93 -25.43
C ALA A 335 -11.74 7.00 -26.72
N ASP A 336 -11.42 8.21 -27.19
CA ASP A 336 -10.58 8.46 -28.36
C ASP A 336 -9.23 7.75 -28.19
N HIS A 337 -8.55 7.97 -27.06
CA HIS A 337 -7.21 7.43 -26.85
C HIS A 337 -7.18 5.90 -26.73
N LEU A 338 -8.22 5.30 -26.13
CA LEU A 338 -8.40 3.85 -26.14
C LEU A 338 -8.58 3.31 -27.56
N VAL A 339 -9.35 3.99 -28.41
CA VAL A 339 -9.61 3.58 -29.80
C VAL A 339 -8.40 3.78 -30.68
N ASP A 340 -7.73 4.93 -30.58
CA ASP A 340 -6.56 5.30 -31.40
C ASP A 340 -5.44 4.26 -31.24
N HIS A 341 -5.08 3.92 -30.00
CA HIS A 341 -4.02 2.95 -29.74
C HIS A 341 -4.46 1.50 -29.91
N LEU A 342 -5.77 1.21 -29.83
CA LEU A 342 -6.30 -0.09 -30.24
C LEU A 342 -6.18 -0.26 -31.75
N ALA A 343 -6.43 0.79 -32.53
CA ALA A 343 -6.23 0.78 -33.97
C ALA A 343 -4.74 0.65 -34.34
N GLU A 344 -3.85 1.33 -33.60
CA GLU A 344 -2.40 1.17 -33.71
C GLU A 344 -1.99 -0.29 -33.45
N TRP A 345 -2.47 -0.88 -32.36
CA TRP A 345 -2.23 -2.27 -31.99
C TRP A 345 -2.64 -3.24 -33.11
N GLU A 346 -3.89 -3.14 -33.58
CA GLU A 346 -4.45 -4.02 -34.61
C GLU A 346 -3.73 -3.86 -35.95
N ALA A 347 -3.28 -2.66 -36.31
CA ALA A 347 -2.46 -2.44 -37.50
C ALA A 347 -1.11 -3.16 -37.39
N ARG A 348 -0.42 -2.97 -36.26
CA ARG A 348 0.92 -3.53 -36.01
C ARG A 348 0.91 -5.05 -35.93
N LEU A 349 -0.14 -5.66 -35.34
CA LEU A 349 -0.27 -7.12 -35.27
C LEU A 349 -0.27 -7.80 -36.65
N VAL A 350 -0.84 -7.15 -37.66
CA VAL A 350 -0.89 -7.69 -39.03
C VAL A 350 0.18 -7.08 -39.95
N GLY A 351 1.19 -6.43 -39.37
CA GLY A 351 2.31 -5.84 -40.12
C GLY A 351 1.96 -4.61 -40.96
N ARG A 352 0.84 -3.94 -40.68
CA ARG A 352 0.46 -2.68 -41.33
C ARG A 352 0.99 -1.48 -40.56
N GLU A 353 1.27 -0.41 -41.29
CA GLU A 353 1.59 0.88 -40.68
C GLU A 353 0.33 1.48 -40.02
N PRO A 354 0.42 1.97 -38.76
CA PRO A 354 -0.67 2.68 -38.12
C PRO A 354 -1.09 3.93 -38.90
N GLN A 355 -2.39 4.20 -38.95
CA GLN A 355 -2.88 5.45 -39.52
C GLN A 355 -2.65 6.60 -38.54
N PRO A 356 -2.03 7.72 -38.96
CA PRO A 356 -1.79 8.85 -38.07
C PRO A 356 -3.09 9.57 -37.68
N ASP A 357 -3.19 10.00 -36.42
CA ASP A 357 -4.24 10.93 -35.97
C ASP A 357 -3.93 12.36 -36.46
N HIS A 358 -4.90 12.97 -37.14
CA HIS A 358 -4.83 14.35 -37.64
C HIS A 358 -5.77 15.32 -36.89
N TRP A 359 -6.62 14.81 -36.00
CA TRP A 359 -7.67 15.59 -35.34
C TRP A 359 -7.13 16.44 -34.18
N HIS A 360 -5.99 16.07 -33.58
CA HIS A 360 -5.35 16.79 -32.46
C HIS A 360 -6.35 17.13 -31.33
N ALA A 361 -7.22 16.17 -31.04
CA ALA A 361 -8.46 16.33 -30.27
C ALA A 361 -8.30 17.01 -28.90
N SER A 362 -7.14 16.90 -28.27
CA SER A 362 -6.86 17.53 -26.97
C SER A 362 -6.82 19.05 -27.01
N ALA A 363 -6.46 19.65 -28.16
CA ALA A 363 -6.42 21.10 -28.34
C ALA A 363 -7.81 21.72 -28.53
N THR A 364 -8.82 20.90 -28.83
CA THR A 364 -10.16 21.36 -29.19
C THR A 364 -11.15 21.11 -28.05
N THR A 365 -11.97 22.11 -27.74
CA THR A 365 -13.16 21.98 -26.90
C THR A 365 -14.37 22.39 -27.72
N THR A 366 -15.29 21.46 -27.93
CA THR A 366 -16.47 21.62 -28.78
C THR A 366 -17.66 22.11 -27.98
N PRO A 367 -18.73 22.62 -28.62
CA PRO A 367 -19.97 22.95 -27.91
C PRO A 367 -20.59 21.76 -27.17
N ALA A 368 -20.45 20.53 -27.68
CA ALA A 368 -20.92 19.32 -27.00
C ALA A 368 -20.16 19.07 -25.69
N ASP A 369 -18.86 19.37 -25.66
CA ASP A 369 -18.05 19.23 -24.46
C ASP A 369 -18.48 20.19 -23.33
N LEU A 370 -19.23 21.25 -23.62
CA LEU A 370 -19.70 22.25 -22.66
C LEU A 370 -21.09 21.94 -22.08
N ALA A 371 -21.75 20.86 -22.53
CA ALA A 371 -23.04 20.45 -21.99
C ALA A 371 -22.92 20.03 -20.51
N PRO A 372 -23.99 20.15 -19.69
CA PRO A 372 -24.01 19.55 -18.36
C PRO A 372 -23.66 18.07 -18.41
N PHE A 373 -22.99 17.57 -17.37
CA PHE A 373 -22.69 16.15 -17.23
C PHE A 373 -23.70 15.53 -16.26
N THR A 374 -24.54 14.63 -16.77
CA THR A 374 -25.69 14.06 -16.05
C THR A 374 -25.44 12.60 -15.64
N ALA A 375 -26.38 12.03 -14.89
CA ALA A 375 -26.34 10.60 -14.55
C ALA A 375 -26.44 9.69 -15.79
N GLU A 376 -27.16 10.14 -16.85
CA GLU A 376 -27.27 9.40 -18.11
C GLU A 376 -25.92 9.38 -18.85
N ASP A 377 -25.21 10.51 -18.86
CA ASP A 377 -23.87 10.61 -19.46
C ASP A 377 -22.86 9.72 -18.74
N LEU A 378 -22.95 9.64 -17.40
CA LEU A 378 -22.14 8.71 -16.61
C LEU A 378 -22.45 7.25 -16.95
N ASP A 379 -23.72 6.88 -17.11
CA ASP A 379 -24.11 5.51 -17.48
C ASP A 379 -23.62 5.15 -18.89
N GLU A 380 -23.73 6.08 -19.85
CA GLU A 380 -23.15 5.93 -21.19
C GLU A 380 -21.64 5.72 -21.11
N ALA A 381 -20.93 6.55 -20.32
CA ALA A 381 -19.49 6.46 -20.13
C ALA A 381 -19.10 5.10 -19.52
N ARG A 382 -19.78 4.64 -18.47
CA ARG A 382 -19.54 3.32 -17.86
C ARG A 382 -19.74 2.21 -18.88
N SER A 383 -20.85 2.24 -19.60
CA SER A 383 -21.22 1.26 -20.62
C SER A 383 -20.12 1.17 -21.69
N ARG A 384 -19.69 2.32 -22.24
CA ARG A 384 -18.70 2.38 -23.33
C ARG A 384 -17.29 2.02 -22.86
N LEU A 385 -16.80 2.68 -21.81
CA LEU A 385 -15.39 2.59 -21.42
C LEU A 385 -15.05 1.22 -20.83
N VAL A 386 -15.95 0.58 -20.07
CA VAL A 386 -15.72 -0.77 -19.55
C VAL A 386 -15.56 -1.78 -20.69
N ARG A 387 -16.37 -1.68 -21.75
CA ARG A 387 -16.25 -2.57 -22.93
C ARG A 387 -14.95 -2.34 -23.69
N LEU A 388 -14.55 -1.08 -23.90
CA LEU A 388 -13.27 -0.77 -24.54
C LEU A 388 -12.08 -1.29 -23.71
N GLY A 389 -12.10 -1.06 -22.39
CA GLY A 389 -11.11 -1.61 -21.48
C GLY A 389 -11.06 -3.15 -21.53
N ARG A 390 -12.21 -3.81 -21.67
CA ARG A 390 -12.26 -5.27 -21.82
C ARG A 390 -11.63 -5.76 -23.12
N ILE A 391 -11.87 -5.09 -24.25
CA ILE A 391 -11.23 -5.44 -25.52
C ILE A 391 -9.71 -5.33 -25.39
N TRP A 392 -9.21 -4.27 -24.75
CA TRP A 392 -7.79 -4.11 -24.45
C TRP A 392 -7.25 -5.26 -23.60
N ALA A 393 -7.94 -5.62 -22.51
CA ALA A 393 -7.52 -6.73 -21.64
C ALA A 393 -7.48 -8.06 -22.40
N ASP A 394 -8.49 -8.35 -23.23
CA ASP A 394 -8.54 -9.57 -24.03
C ASP A 394 -7.41 -9.61 -25.08
N ARG A 395 -6.98 -8.46 -25.62
CA ARG A 395 -5.85 -8.37 -26.55
C ARG A 395 -4.50 -8.53 -25.86
N LEU A 396 -4.29 -7.82 -24.76
CA LEU A 396 -3.06 -7.88 -23.99
C LEU A 396 -2.86 -9.28 -23.38
N GLY A 397 -3.91 -9.89 -22.83
CA GLY A 397 -3.85 -11.24 -22.26
C GLY A 397 -3.73 -12.37 -23.29
N ALA A 398 -3.96 -12.09 -24.58
CA ALA A 398 -3.74 -13.07 -25.65
C ALA A 398 -2.31 -13.05 -26.22
N ALA A 399 -1.54 -12.00 -25.93
CA ALA A 399 -0.16 -11.86 -26.39
C ALA A 399 0.80 -12.51 -25.39
N ASP A 400 1.84 -13.19 -25.90
CA ASP A 400 2.94 -13.65 -25.06
C ASP A 400 3.91 -12.49 -24.70
N ASP A 401 4.78 -12.70 -23.72
CA ASP A 401 5.75 -11.68 -23.30
C ASP A 401 6.68 -11.24 -24.43
N ALA A 402 7.04 -12.15 -25.34
CA ALA A 402 7.89 -11.81 -26.47
C ALA A 402 7.17 -10.84 -27.43
N GLN A 403 5.87 -11.01 -27.66
CA GLN A 403 5.05 -10.09 -28.45
C GLN A 403 4.82 -8.77 -27.71
N LEU A 404 4.62 -8.80 -26.39
CA LEU A 404 4.44 -7.61 -25.57
C LEU A 404 5.70 -6.72 -25.56
N ASP A 405 6.88 -7.34 -25.48
CA ASP A 405 8.16 -6.63 -25.37
C ASP A 405 8.83 -6.35 -26.73
N ARG A 406 8.60 -7.22 -27.72
CA ARG A 406 9.14 -7.09 -29.09
C ARG A 406 8.01 -6.98 -30.11
N SER A 407 7.10 -6.04 -29.86
CA SER A 407 5.98 -5.75 -30.74
C SER A 407 6.45 -5.32 -32.15
N PRO A 408 5.80 -5.78 -33.23
CA PRO A 408 6.15 -5.39 -34.60
C PRO A 408 6.04 -3.87 -34.85
N GLY A 409 6.87 -3.34 -35.77
CA GLY A 409 6.84 -1.93 -36.19
C GLY A 409 7.76 -1.01 -35.38
N ARG A 410 7.71 0.30 -35.70
CA ARG A 410 8.43 1.35 -34.95
C ARG A 410 7.53 1.89 -33.82
N GLY A 411 8.13 2.32 -32.73
CA GLY A 411 7.42 2.93 -31.59
C GLY A 411 7.64 2.16 -30.30
N TRP A 412 6.75 2.39 -29.33
CA TRP A 412 6.76 1.67 -28.06
C TRP A 412 6.48 0.18 -28.24
N SER A 413 7.03 -0.62 -27.32
CA SER A 413 6.58 -1.99 -27.15
C SER A 413 5.08 -2.00 -26.80
N PHE A 414 4.39 -3.11 -27.01
CA PHE A 414 2.99 -3.25 -26.63
C PHE A 414 2.79 -3.09 -25.12
N ARG A 415 3.75 -3.52 -24.30
CA ARG A 415 3.78 -3.25 -22.86
C ARG A 415 3.84 -1.74 -22.56
N LEU A 416 4.76 -1.02 -23.20
CA LEU A 416 4.90 0.42 -23.05
C LEU A 416 3.71 1.19 -23.62
N LEU A 417 3.07 0.67 -24.67
CA LEU A 417 1.85 1.22 -25.25
C LEU A 417 0.69 1.15 -24.25
N ALA A 418 0.50 0.02 -23.56
CA ALA A 418 -0.50 -0.12 -22.51
C ALA A 418 -0.24 0.87 -21.36
N THR A 419 1.02 1.03 -20.94
CA THR A 419 1.41 2.02 -19.93
C THR A 419 1.11 3.45 -20.40
N HIS A 420 1.40 3.78 -21.67
CA HIS A 420 1.07 5.08 -22.23
C HIS A 420 -0.44 5.34 -22.22
N VAL A 421 -1.24 4.37 -22.69
CA VAL A 421 -2.70 4.48 -22.73
C VAL A 421 -3.25 4.70 -21.32
N ALA A 422 -2.84 3.87 -20.35
CA ALA A 422 -3.26 4.00 -18.96
C ALA A 422 -2.89 5.37 -18.37
N GLY A 423 -1.65 5.83 -18.57
CA GLY A 423 -1.19 7.13 -18.08
C GLY A 423 -1.93 8.32 -18.71
N SER A 424 -2.25 8.25 -20.01
CA SER A 424 -3.06 9.27 -20.69
C SER A 424 -4.50 9.29 -20.17
N LEU A 425 -5.08 8.13 -19.85
CA LEU A 425 -6.41 8.04 -19.24
C LEU A 425 -6.44 8.72 -17.88
N ASP A 426 -5.46 8.41 -17.03
CA ASP A 426 -5.29 9.03 -15.71
C ASP A 426 -5.08 10.55 -15.85
N TYR A 427 -4.30 11.00 -16.85
CA TYR A 427 -4.12 12.42 -17.14
C TYR A 427 -5.43 13.12 -17.49
N TYR A 428 -6.22 12.57 -18.42
CA TYR A 428 -7.47 13.21 -18.85
C TYR A 428 -8.52 13.24 -17.73
N ALA A 429 -8.65 12.17 -16.96
CA ALA A 429 -9.56 12.15 -15.81
C ALA A 429 -9.06 13.08 -14.68
N GLY A 430 -7.76 13.06 -14.41
CA GLY A 430 -7.11 13.91 -13.41
C GLY A 430 -7.20 15.40 -13.72
N ALA A 431 -7.25 15.77 -15.01
CA ALA A 431 -7.43 17.17 -15.43
C ALA A 431 -8.80 17.76 -15.01
N VAL A 432 -9.82 16.92 -14.79
CA VAL A 432 -11.09 17.33 -14.17
C VAL A 432 -11.05 17.09 -12.66
N GLY A 433 -10.45 15.99 -12.22
CA GLY A 433 -10.30 15.64 -10.81
C GLY A 433 -11.62 15.27 -10.14
N ARG A 434 -11.63 15.22 -8.81
CA ARG A 434 -12.84 14.91 -8.01
C ARG A 434 -13.65 16.18 -7.80
N LEU A 435 -14.96 16.12 -8.06
CA LEU A 435 -15.89 17.24 -7.84
C LEU A 435 -16.80 16.95 -6.63
N GLY A 436 -17.24 17.99 -5.92
CA GLY A 436 -18.26 17.84 -4.85
C GLY A 436 -17.78 17.67 -3.41
N THR A 437 -16.51 17.92 -3.06
CA THR A 437 -16.13 18.21 -1.67
C THR A 437 -16.22 19.72 -1.43
N ALA A 438 -17.38 20.20 -1.03
CA ALA A 438 -17.52 21.59 -0.59
C ALA A 438 -16.82 21.77 0.77
N THR A 439 -15.68 22.45 0.79
CA THR A 439 -15.37 23.31 1.93
C THR A 439 -16.42 24.42 1.95
N ALA A 440 -17.12 24.57 3.07
CA ALA A 440 -18.07 25.66 3.26
C ALA A 440 -17.38 27.00 2.95
N PRO A 441 -18.03 27.93 2.23
CA PRO A 441 -17.48 29.26 2.06
C PRO A 441 -17.43 29.93 3.42
N GLU A 442 -16.24 30.37 3.85
CA GLU A 442 -16.09 31.30 4.97
C GLU A 442 -16.99 32.50 4.70
N GLY A 443 -18.05 32.62 5.51
CA GLY A 443 -18.94 33.76 5.48
C GLY A 443 -18.15 35.01 5.82
N ARG A 444 -18.03 35.92 4.85
CA ARG A 444 -17.80 37.33 5.15
C ARG A 444 -19.05 37.88 5.83
N GLY A 445 -18.96 38.05 7.14
CA GLY A 445 -19.78 38.95 7.95
C GLY A 445 -18.89 40.02 8.54
#